data_AF-A0A1X7UPY9-F1
#
_entry.id   AF-A0A1X7UPY9-F1
#
_cell.length_a   1.000
_cell.length_b   1.000
_cell.length_c   1.000
_cell.angle_alpha   90.00
_cell.angle_beta   90.00
_cell.angle_gamma   90.00
#
_symmetry.space_group_name_H-M   'P 1'
#
loop_
_entity.id
_entity.type
_entity.pdbx_description
1 polymer ?
#
loop_
_entity_poly.entity_id
_entity_poly.type
_entity_poly.pdbx_seq_one_letter_code
_entity_poly.pdbx_strand_id
1 'polypeptide(L)'
;MSIKCLLPSKTLGRPPILGFKLDHLLQERIKSMRLWRTPIGTSIVISNGTAIAKKHTYSCEAPTLRKEWTKSVLRRIGFSKRRANSKSKVQPHDFLELNENFLFHINGVVEMEDIPSSLIINLDQTAVQVVPSCSWTMEKKGTKRIERLVLMTNVR
;
A
#
# COMPACT_ATOMS: atom_id res chain seq x y z
N MET A 1 -25.15 -45.34 -26.91
CA MET A 1 -24.01 -44.60 -26.33
C MET A 1 -24.51 -43.25 -25.84
N SER A 2 -24.82 -43.12 -24.54
CA SER A 2 -25.27 -41.84 -23.96
C SER A 2 -24.07 -40.98 -23.61
N ILE A 3 -23.94 -39.84 -24.28
CA ILE A 3 -22.95 -38.81 -23.96
C ILE A 3 -23.34 -38.23 -22.61
N LYS A 4 -22.63 -38.62 -21.54
CA LYS A 4 -22.73 -37.96 -20.24
C LYS A 4 -22.16 -36.55 -20.38
N CYS A 5 -23.02 -35.56 -20.55
CA CYS A 5 -22.67 -34.15 -20.34
C CYS A 5 -22.29 -33.98 -18.86
N LEU A 6 -20.98 -34.02 -18.57
CA LEU A 6 -20.41 -33.62 -17.29
C LEU A 6 -20.64 -32.12 -17.11
N LEU A 7 -21.75 -31.76 -16.47
CA LEU A 7 -21.93 -30.40 -15.98
C LEU A 7 -20.87 -30.13 -14.91
N PRO A 8 -20.15 -29.00 -14.96
CA PRO A 8 -19.11 -28.69 -13.98
C PRO A 8 -19.70 -28.67 -12.57
N SER A 9 -19.08 -29.44 -11.67
CA SER A 9 -19.54 -29.67 -10.29
C SER A 9 -19.51 -28.43 -9.38
N LYS A 10 -19.02 -27.30 -9.90
CA LYS A 10 -18.96 -26.02 -9.19
C LYS A 10 -19.59 -24.95 -10.06
N THR A 11 -20.43 -24.11 -9.46
CA THR A 11 -20.88 -22.85 -10.05
C THR A 11 -19.65 -21.99 -10.36
N LEU A 12 -19.22 -22.03 -11.62
CA LEU A 12 -18.18 -21.13 -12.11
C LEU A 12 -18.76 -19.72 -12.01
N GLY A 13 -18.17 -18.90 -11.15
CA GLY A 13 -18.56 -17.50 -11.02
C GLY A 13 -18.48 -16.78 -12.37
N ARG A 14 -19.17 -15.64 -12.49
CA ARG A 14 -19.15 -14.83 -13.71
C ARG A 14 -17.70 -14.55 -14.16
N PRO A 15 -17.36 -14.75 -15.44
CA PRO A 15 -16.00 -14.52 -15.92
C PRO A 15 -15.57 -13.05 -15.73
N PRO A 16 -14.26 -12.78 -15.58
CA PRO A 16 -13.76 -11.42 -15.45
C PRO A 16 -14.08 -10.57 -16.69
N ILE A 17 -14.41 -9.29 -16.47
CA ILE A 17 -14.74 -8.34 -17.56
C ILE A 17 -13.58 -8.18 -18.56
N LEU A 18 -12.34 -8.22 -18.09
CA LEU A 18 -11.14 -8.12 -18.95
C LEU A 18 -10.76 -9.46 -19.59
N GLY A 19 -11.47 -10.55 -19.30
CA GLY A 19 -11.05 -11.90 -19.63
C GLY A 19 -9.92 -12.41 -18.72
N PHE A 20 -9.74 -13.74 -18.65
CA PHE A 20 -8.84 -14.38 -17.69
C PHE A 20 -7.38 -13.95 -17.82
N LYS A 21 -6.87 -13.80 -19.05
CA LYS A 21 -5.46 -13.44 -19.31
C LYS A 21 -5.11 -12.03 -18.82
N LEU A 22 -5.93 -11.04 -19.17
CA LEU A 22 -5.70 -9.65 -18.79
C LEU A 22 -6.03 -9.42 -17.31
N ASP A 23 -7.03 -10.12 -16.76
CA ASP A 23 -7.32 -10.07 -15.33
C ASP A 23 -6.14 -10.62 -14.51
N HIS A 24 -5.52 -11.72 -14.94
CA HIS A 24 -4.31 -12.24 -14.29
C HIS A 24 -3.16 -11.23 -14.32
N LEU A 25 -2.91 -10.60 -15.48
CA LEU A 25 -1.87 -9.57 -15.62
C LEU A 25 -2.12 -8.36 -14.71
N LEU A 26 -3.38 -7.92 -14.60
CA LEU A 26 -3.79 -6.87 -13.67
C LEU A 26 -3.53 -7.30 -12.21
N GLN A 27 -3.92 -8.50 -11.83
CA GLN A 27 -3.74 -9.02 -10.47
C GLN A 27 -2.26 -9.06 -10.07
N GLU A 28 -1.39 -9.56 -10.95
CA GLU A 28 0.05 -9.59 -10.70
C GLU A 28 0.62 -8.17 -10.55
N ARG A 29 0.22 -7.24 -11.42
CA ARG A 29 0.66 -5.84 -11.32
C ARG A 29 0.25 -5.19 -9.99
N ILE A 30 -0.98 -5.43 -9.52
CA ILE A 30 -1.46 -4.93 -8.23
C ILE A 30 -0.64 -5.54 -7.07
N LYS A 31 -0.35 -6.84 -7.11
CA LYS A 31 0.50 -7.49 -6.11
C LYS A 31 1.92 -6.93 -6.10
N SER A 32 2.52 -6.72 -7.26
CA SER A 32 3.84 -6.10 -7.38
C SER A 32 3.83 -4.68 -6.80
N MET A 33 2.84 -3.84 -7.14
CA MET A 33 2.71 -2.50 -6.55
C MET A 33 2.61 -2.55 -5.02
N ARG A 34 1.94 -3.57 -4.47
CA ARG A 34 1.88 -3.77 -3.01
C ARG A 34 3.24 -4.14 -2.43
N LEU A 35 4.01 -4.98 -3.12
CA LEU A 35 5.38 -5.33 -2.72
C LEU A 35 6.26 -4.08 -2.62
N TRP A 36 6.11 -3.14 -3.55
CA TRP A 36 6.75 -1.83 -3.55
C TRP A 36 6.11 -0.82 -2.58
N ARG A 37 5.31 -1.29 -1.61
CA ARG A 37 4.68 -0.45 -0.59
C ARG A 37 3.86 0.70 -1.17
N THR A 38 3.29 0.53 -2.36
CA THR A 38 2.41 1.54 -2.96
C THR A 38 1.02 1.46 -2.31
N PRO A 39 0.41 2.61 -1.94
CA PRO A 39 -0.98 2.64 -1.52
C PRO A 39 -1.87 2.14 -2.67
N ILE A 40 -2.75 1.18 -2.42
CA ILE A 40 -3.66 0.66 -3.45
C ILE A 40 -5.06 1.13 -3.13
N GLY A 41 -5.57 2.04 -3.95
CA GLY A 41 -6.94 2.54 -3.94
C GLY A 41 -7.78 2.00 -5.09
N THR A 42 -9.09 2.19 -5.01
CA THR A 42 -10.02 1.82 -6.09
C THR A 42 -9.69 2.53 -7.40
N SER A 43 -9.31 3.82 -7.35
CA SER A 43 -8.90 4.60 -8.51
C SER A 43 -7.70 3.98 -9.22
N ILE A 44 -6.65 3.59 -8.48
CA ILE A 44 -5.43 3.00 -9.03
C ILE A 44 -5.74 1.69 -9.78
N VAL A 45 -6.62 0.85 -9.24
CA VAL A 45 -7.02 -0.40 -9.89
C VAL A 45 -7.84 -0.14 -11.15
N ILE A 46 -8.76 0.84 -11.12
CA ILE A 46 -9.51 1.27 -12.31
C ILE A 46 -8.55 1.77 -13.39
N SER A 47 -7.64 2.69 -13.05
CA SER A 47 -6.67 3.26 -13.99
C SER A 47 -5.78 2.17 -14.63
N ASN A 48 -5.25 1.24 -13.84
CA ASN A 48 -4.46 0.13 -14.37
C ASN A 48 -5.30 -0.79 -15.26
N GLY A 49 -6.53 -1.13 -14.85
CA GLY A 49 -7.43 -1.94 -15.65
C GLY A 49 -7.78 -1.29 -16.99
N THR A 50 -8.09 0.01 -16.99
CA THR A 50 -8.39 0.79 -18.19
C THR A 50 -7.16 0.89 -19.10
N ALA A 51 -5.96 1.10 -18.54
CA ALA A 51 -4.73 1.12 -19.32
C ALA A 51 -4.44 -0.23 -20.00
N ILE A 52 -4.62 -1.34 -19.29
CA ILE A 52 -4.46 -2.70 -19.86
C ILE A 52 -5.50 -2.95 -20.95
N ALA A 53 -6.77 -2.59 -20.71
CA ALA A 53 -7.84 -2.72 -21.70
C ALA A 53 -7.51 -1.92 -22.98
N LYS A 54 -7.15 -0.64 -22.84
CA LYS A 54 -6.77 0.22 -23.98
C LYS A 54 -5.54 -0.28 -24.73
N LYS A 55 -4.58 -0.90 -24.04
CA LYS A 55 -3.36 -1.45 -24.68
C LYS A 55 -3.64 -2.69 -25.52
N HIS A 56 -4.57 -3.53 -25.08
CA HIS A 56 -4.84 -4.84 -25.69
C HIS A 56 -6.09 -4.89 -26.58
N THR A 57 -6.94 -3.85 -26.50
CA THR A 57 -8.09 -3.68 -27.37
C THR A 57 -7.79 -2.56 -28.36
N TYR A 58 -7.64 -2.91 -29.65
CA TYR A 58 -7.50 -1.93 -30.75
C TYR A 58 -8.79 -1.13 -31.02
N SER A 59 -9.91 -1.55 -30.43
CA SER A 59 -11.22 -0.92 -30.61
C SER A 59 -11.46 0.21 -29.60
N CYS A 60 -12.14 1.26 -30.07
CA CYS A 60 -12.38 2.53 -29.39
C CYS A 60 -13.23 2.43 -28.11
N GLU A 61 -13.82 1.27 -27.82
CA GLU A 61 -14.74 1.05 -26.70
C GLU A 61 -14.11 0.17 -25.61
N ALA A 62 -13.17 0.74 -24.86
CA ALA A 62 -12.71 0.09 -23.64
C ALA A 62 -13.87 -0.02 -22.63
N PRO A 63 -14.10 -1.19 -22.00
CA PRO A 63 -15.20 -1.38 -21.07
C PRO A 63 -15.11 -0.40 -19.90
N THR A 64 -16.22 0.24 -19.55
CA THR A 64 -16.28 1.16 -18.40
C THR A 64 -16.12 0.38 -17.10
N LEU A 65 -14.95 0.48 -16.48
CA LEU A 65 -14.62 -0.20 -15.23
C LEU A 65 -15.16 0.58 -14.03
N ARG A 66 -16.12 0.00 -13.30
CA ARG A 66 -16.77 0.62 -12.13
C ARG A 66 -16.13 0.19 -10.81
N LYS A 67 -16.52 0.87 -9.72
CA LYS A 67 -16.06 0.58 -8.36
C LYS A 67 -16.39 -0.85 -7.93
N GLU A 68 -17.53 -1.39 -8.35
CA GLU A 68 -18.03 -2.73 -8.03
C GLU A 68 -17.14 -3.82 -8.64
N TRP A 69 -16.74 -3.63 -9.90
CA TRP A 69 -15.78 -4.50 -10.57
C TRP A 69 -14.44 -4.51 -9.82
N THR A 70 -13.98 -3.33 -9.40
CA THR A 70 -12.74 -3.19 -8.63
C THR A 70 -12.80 -3.94 -7.30
N LYS A 71 -13.90 -3.81 -6.56
CA LYS A 71 -14.12 -4.58 -5.32
C LYS A 71 -14.07 -6.09 -5.58
N SER A 72 -14.62 -6.54 -6.72
CA SER A 72 -14.58 -7.95 -7.13
C SER A 72 -13.14 -8.42 -7.40
N VAL A 73 -12.34 -7.64 -8.16
CA VAL A 73 -10.91 -7.94 -8.41
C VAL A 73 -10.14 -8.04 -7.09
N LEU A 74 -10.27 -7.02 -6.24
CA LEU A 74 -9.58 -6.94 -4.96
C LEU A 74 -9.96 -8.11 -4.03
N ARG A 75 -11.23 -8.51 -4.03
CA ARG A 75 -11.68 -9.70 -3.29
C ARG A 75 -11.04 -10.99 -3.80
N ARG A 76 -10.89 -11.16 -5.11
CA ARG A 76 -10.26 -12.35 -5.72
C ARG A 76 -8.78 -12.49 -5.35
N ILE A 77 -8.06 -11.37 -5.23
CA ILE A 77 -6.66 -11.38 -4.76
C ILE A 77 -6.54 -11.39 -3.22
N GLY A 78 -7.66 -11.46 -2.50
CA GLY A 78 -7.68 -11.49 -1.03
C GLY A 78 -7.39 -10.15 -0.36
N PHE A 79 -7.55 -9.03 -1.08
CA PHE A 79 -7.31 -7.69 -0.55
C PHE A 79 -8.59 -7.13 0.09
N SER A 80 -8.41 -6.43 1.20
CA SER A 80 -9.46 -5.81 2.00
C SER A 80 -9.11 -4.36 2.30
N LYS A 81 -10.13 -3.50 2.42
CA LYS A 81 -9.92 -2.11 2.81
C LYS A 81 -9.43 -2.07 4.25
N ARG A 82 -8.32 -1.39 4.49
CA ARG A 82 -7.71 -1.29 5.82
C ARG A 82 -7.21 0.11 6.10
N ARG A 83 -7.34 0.54 7.35
CA ARG A 83 -6.84 1.83 7.81
C ARG A 83 -5.37 1.67 8.22
N ALA A 84 -4.50 2.56 7.75
CA ALA A 84 -3.13 2.64 8.23
C ALA A 84 -3.15 2.95 9.74
N ASN A 85 -2.44 2.14 10.53
CA ASN A 85 -2.32 2.36 11.95
C ASN A 85 -0.91 2.84 12.28
N SER A 86 -0.80 4.05 12.82
CA SER A 86 0.46 4.63 13.28
C SER A 86 0.79 4.25 14.72
N LYS A 87 0.28 3.10 15.23
CA LYS A 87 0.66 2.68 16.58
C LYS A 87 2.18 2.52 16.57
N SER A 88 2.80 3.35 17.40
CA SER A 88 4.23 3.57 17.52
C SER A 88 4.98 2.25 17.50
N LYS A 89 6.19 2.30 16.91
CA LYS A 89 7.17 1.21 17.05
C LYS A 89 7.16 0.77 18.51
N VAL A 90 7.06 -0.55 18.74
CA VAL A 90 7.17 -1.11 20.09
C VAL A 90 8.45 -0.55 20.68
N GLN A 91 8.34 0.17 21.81
CA GLN A 91 9.52 0.69 22.47
C GLN A 91 10.39 -0.50 22.87
N PRO A 92 11.71 -0.43 22.64
CA PRO A 92 12.64 -1.41 23.18
C PRO A 92 12.43 -1.52 24.70
N HIS A 93 12.61 -2.72 25.25
CA HIS A 93 12.50 -2.97 26.69
C HIS A 93 13.43 -2.10 27.56
N ASP A 94 14.52 -1.65 26.95
CA ASP A 94 15.65 -0.88 27.44
C ASP A 94 15.59 0.59 27.04
N PHE A 95 14.43 1.06 26.54
CA PHE A 95 14.27 2.45 26.06
C PHE A 95 14.62 3.50 27.13
N LEU A 96 14.28 3.25 28.39
CA LEU A 96 14.60 4.19 29.48
C LEU A 96 16.10 4.34 29.68
N GLU A 97 16.82 3.22 29.75
CA GLU A 97 18.28 3.21 29.90
C GLU A 97 18.98 3.86 28.71
N LEU A 98 18.53 3.56 27.48
CA LEU A 98 19.08 4.20 26.27
C LEU A 98 18.85 5.72 26.25
N ASN A 99 17.68 6.17 26.70
CA ASN A 99 17.35 7.59 26.75
C ASN A 99 18.18 8.33 27.82
N GLU A 100 18.36 7.72 28.99
CA GLU A 100 19.17 8.28 30.07
C GLU A 100 20.65 8.36 29.66
N ASN A 101 21.21 7.29 29.09
CA ASN A 101 22.58 7.28 28.59
C ASN A 101 22.79 8.33 27.49
N PHE A 102 21.85 8.44 26.55
CA PHE A 102 21.92 9.43 25.48
C PHE A 102 21.94 10.87 26.01
N LEU A 103 21.04 11.20 26.95
CA LEU A 103 21.00 12.53 27.57
C LEU A 103 22.25 12.81 28.40
N PHE A 104 22.76 11.81 29.13
CA PHE A 104 23.99 11.93 29.89
C PHE A 104 25.18 12.28 28.99
N HIS A 105 25.32 11.59 27.84
CA HIS A 105 26.38 11.88 26.88
C HIS A 105 26.29 13.28 26.29
N ILE A 106 25.09 13.74 25.92
CA ILE A 106 24.90 15.09 25.38
C ILE A 106 25.26 16.14 26.43
N ASN A 107 24.74 16.01 27.65
CA ASN A 107 25.02 16.96 28.72
C ASN A 107 26.50 17.01 29.06
N GLY A 108 27.17 15.85 29.11
CA GLY A 108 28.62 15.78 29.36
C GLY A 108 29.45 16.49 28.29
N VAL A 109 29.07 16.40 27.02
CA VAL A 109 29.76 17.13 25.94
C VAL A 109 29.49 18.63 26.01
N VAL A 110 28.25 19.04 26.32
CA VAL A 110 27.88 20.45 26.46
C VAL A 110 28.65 21.10 27.61
N GLU A 111 28.80 20.43 28.75
CA GLU A 111 29.57 20.91 29.89
C GLU A 111 31.09 20.90 29.63
N MET A 112 31.62 19.85 28.99
CA MET A 112 33.05 19.73 28.70
C MET A 112 33.57 20.79 27.72
N GLU A 113 32.78 21.10 26.70
CA GLU A 113 33.13 22.04 25.64
C GLU A 113 32.57 23.45 25.89
N ASP A 114 31.98 23.70 27.07
CA ASP A 114 31.35 24.97 27.49
C ASP A 114 30.40 25.54 26.41
N ILE A 115 29.55 24.67 25.84
CA ILE A 115 28.69 25.03 24.72
C ILE A 115 27.52 25.87 25.25
N PRO A 116 27.40 27.15 24.86
CA PRO A 116 26.27 27.97 25.30
C PRO A 116 24.96 27.44 24.74
N SER A 117 23.90 27.46 25.55
CA SER A 117 22.59 26.91 25.16
C SER A 117 22.00 27.58 23.91
N SER A 118 22.42 28.80 23.60
CA SER A 118 22.04 29.52 22.38
C SER A 118 22.54 28.89 21.08
N LEU A 119 23.55 28.01 21.15
CA LEU A 119 24.11 27.29 20.00
C LEU A 119 23.53 25.86 19.86
N ILE A 120 22.66 25.43 20.76
CA ILE A 120 21.99 24.13 20.67
C ILE A 120 20.80 24.28 19.73
N ILE A 121 20.95 23.76 18.50
CA ILE A 121 19.93 23.85 17.46
C ILE A 121 19.22 22.49 17.33
N ASN A 122 17.90 22.48 17.54
CA ASN A 122 17.08 21.31 17.25
C ASN A 122 16.71 21.29 15.76
N LEU A 123 17.09 20.22 15.06
CA LEU A 123 16.74 20.01 13.66
C LEU A 123 15.96 18.70 13.52
N ASP A 124 14.69 18.80 13.14
CA ASP A 124 13.89 17.66 12.78
C ASP A 124 13.47 17.71 11.30
N GLN A 125 13.27 16.54 10.70
CA GLN A 125 12.66 16.42 9.38
C GLN A 125 11.23 15.91 9.55
N THR A 126 10.27 16.78 9.24
CA THR A 126 8.86 16.39 9.16
C THR A 126 8.48 16.12 7.70
N ALA A 127 8.03 14.89 7.42
CA ALA A 127 7.55 14.53 6.09
C ALA A 127 6.25 15.29 5.76
N VAL A 128 6.31 16.18 4.78
CA VAL A 128 5.13 16.89 4.26
C VAL A 128 4.39 15.99 3.28
N GLN A 129 3.08 15.82 3.51
CA GLN A 129 2.23 15.10 2.56
C GLN A 129 1.89 16.01 1.38
N VAL A 130 2.63 15.88 0.27
CA VAL A 130 2.37 16.62 -0.97
C VAL A 130 1.02 16.23 -1.60
N VAL A 131 0.59 15.00 -1.39
CA VAL A 131 -0.73 14.50 -1.78
C VAL A 131 -1.36 13.87 -0.54
N PRO A 132 -2.62 14.16 -0.20
CA PRO A 132 -3.28 13.51 0.93
C PRO A 132 -3.27 11.99 0.68
N SER A 133 -2.36 11.28 1.35
CA SER A 133 -2.36 9.83 1.30
C SER A 133 -3.59 9.39 2.07
N CYS A 134 -4.55 8.81 1.35
CA CYS A 134 -5.74 8.29 2.00
C CYS A 134 -5.29 7.39 3.15
N SER A 135 -5.83 7.61 4.35
CA SER A 135 -5.57 6.75 5.52
C SER A 135 -6.02 5.30 5.32
N TRP A 136 -6.54 4.98 4.14
CA TRP A 136 -7.08 3.70 3.71
C TRP A 136 -6.28 3.16 2.53
N THR A 137 -5.83 1.92 2.67
CA THR A 137 -5.20 1.16 1.58
C THR A 137 -5.84 -0.23 1.48
N MET A 138 -5.79 -0.84 0.31
CA MET A 138 -6.16 -2.24 0.12
C MET A 138 -4.95 -3.13 0.46
N GLU A 139 -5.14 -4.08 1.37
CA GLU A 139 -4.10 -4.98 1.88
C GLU A 139 -4.65 -6.40 2.05
N LYS A 140 -3.76 -7.42 2.02
CA LYS A 140 -4.10 -8.83 2.25
C LYS A 140 -4.95 -9.00 3.52
N LYS A 141 -6.02 -9.80 3.40
CA LYS A 141 -6.93 -10.11 4.51
C LYS A 141 -6.15 -10.82 5.62
N GLY A 142 -6.29 -10.32 6.85
CA GLY A 142 -5.63 -10.88 8.04
C GLY A 142 -4.41 -10.10 8.53
N THR A 143 -3.93 -9.11 7.77
CA THR A 143 -2.79 -8.28 8.19
C THR A 143 -3.18 -7.36 9.35
N LYS A 144 -2.46 -7.47 10.49
CA LYS A 144 -2.73 -6.72 11.73
C LYS A 144 -2.10 -5.32 11.76
N ARG A 145 -0.97 -5.12 11.06
CA ARG A 145 -0.20 -3.87 11.04
C ARG A 145 -0.05 -3.38 9.61
N ILE A 146 -0.37 -2.12 9.37
CA ILE A 146 -0.25 -1.51 8.05
C ILE A 146 0.46 -0.19 8.23
N GLU A 147 1.69 -0.16 7.71
CA GLU A 147 2.51 1.04 7.69
C GLU A 147 1.77 2.17 6.98
N ARG A 148 1.93 3.39 7.50
CA ARG A 148 1.48 4.59 6.80
C ARG A 148 2.38 4.75 5.57
N LEU A 149 1.80 4.49 4.41
CA LEU A 149 2.50 4.60 3.14
C LEU A 149 2.43 6.05 2.67
N VAL A 150 3.59 6.71 2.63
CA VAL A 150 3.76 8.05 2.07
C VAL A 150 4.32 7.87 0.66
N LEU A 151 3.64 8.42 -0.34
CA LEU A 151 4.24 8.58 -1.67
C LEU A 151 5.28 9.69 -1.56
N MET A 152 6.53 9.32 -1.26
CA MET A 152 7.65 10.24 -1.39
C MET A 152 8.02 10.29 -2.87
N THR A 153 7.58 11.34 -3.56
CA THR A 153 8.17 11.66 -4.86
C THR A 153 9.52 12.29 -4.54
N ASN A 154 10.61 11.61 -4.92
CA ASN A 154 11.92 12.26 -4.98
C ASN A 154 11.82 13.30 -6.10
N VAL A 155 11.52 14.54 -5.73
CA VAL A 155 11.74 15.69 -6.59
C VAL A 155 13.26 15.85 -6.64
N ARG A 156 13.85 15.45 -7.77
CA ARG A 156 15.23 15.77 -8.13
C ARG A 156 15.27 17.12 -8.81
#